data_AF-A0A6A6KY79-F1
#
_entry.id   AF-A0A6A6KY79-F1
#
_cell.length_a   1.000
_cell.length_b   1.000
_cell.length_c   1.000
_cell.angle_alpha   90.00
_cell.angle_beta   90.00
_cell.angle_gamma   90.00
#
_symmetry.space_group_name_H-M   'P 1'
#
loop_
_entity.id
_entity.type
_entity.pdbx_description
1 polymer ?
#
loop_
_entity_poly.entity_id
_entity_poly.type
_entity_poly.pdbx_seq_one_letter_code
_entity_poly.pdbx_strand_id
1 'polypeptide(L)'
;MSDHLPQELLAEVLSRLPVKSLLKCRCVSKTWYSLIADPSFIAQHLKKNAARNSGLLFFSYSTRELVWPFKENVRYLLYPDESFPANPVEELDCPFKGVKRFVNIVGSCNGVFCLSDDVYGKYAEKAFLWNPSVRKIVNIPCPNFTFNSYGPYIPSLGFGFDSTTDDYKLVRIVYSHFIFDEIRPFVEIYSLRSRGWRKVKKDLKYFITARSTSAFLNGACHWVATKRGNGPGVRDVIVSFSLGEEVFGEMEDLGPKLFNISHLKWIRKLVAFRQSGKVLLAKSFGDLVFYDPKTEEIFDTKIWGNAHSFYLDTFVESLVLLDETNEFTEVEASEDNSTNEILEDVASSSNSQLVIDEANGEPKEEAQGESISTQ
;
A
#
# COMPACT_ATOMS: atom_id res chain seq x y z
N MET A 1 -40.43 -9.01 36.92
CA MET A 1 -39.48 -9.98 36.37
C MET A 1 -38.58 -9.21 35.42
N SER A 2 -37.26 -9.19 35.61
CA SER A 2 -36.39 -8.48 34.66
C SER A 2 -36.08 -9.42 33.50
N ASP A 3 -36.79 -9.28 32.39
CA ASP A 3 -36.58 -10.01 31.14
C ASP A 3 -35.34 -9.49 30.39
N HIS A 4 -34.23 -9.28 31.10
CA HIS A 4 -33.02 -8.68 30.55
C HIS A 4 -31.92 -9.73 30.52
N LEU A 5 -31.50 -10.07 29.30
CA LEU A 5 -30.28 -10.83 29.05
C LEU A 5 -29.10 -10.08 29.69
N PRO A 6 -28.27 -10.75 30.51
CA PRO A 6 -27.05 -10.16 31.07
C PRO A 6 -26.18 -9.52 29.98
N GLN A 7 -25.56 -8.38 30.31
CA GLN A 7 -24.79 -7.59 29.35
C GLN A 7 -23.61 -8.38 28.78
N GLU A 8 -23.03 -9.28 29.56
CA GLU A 8 -21.94 -10.17 29.17
C GLU A 8 -22.38 -11.19 28.11
N LEU A 9 -23.58 -11.76 28.28
CA LEU A 9 -24.14 -12.70 27.30
C LEU A 9 -24.52 -11.96 26.01
N LEU A 10 -25.04 -10.75 26.13
CA LEU A 10 -25.31 -9.90 24.97
C LEU A 10 -24.01 -9.58 24.21
N ALA A 11 -22.96 -9.18 24.92
CA ALA A 11 -21.64 -8.90 24.33
C ALA A 11 -21.08 -10.13 23.62
N GLU A 12 -21.19 -11.32 24.21
CA GLU A 12 -20.72 -12.55 23.60
C GLU A 12 -21.50 -12.89 22.31
N VAL A 13 -22.83 -12.73 22.31
CA VAL A 13 -23.64 -12.93 21.09
C VAL A 13 -23.28 -11.92 20.01
N LEU A 14 -23.24 -10.63 20.34
CA LEU A 14 -22.89 -9.57 19.39
C LEU A 14 -21.47 -9.76 18.83
N SER A 15 -20.51 -10.17 19.66
CA SER A 15 -19.12 -10.37 19.25
C SER A 15 -18.92 -11.43 18.15
N ARG A 16 -19.94 -12.26 17.87
CA ARG A 16 -19.90 -13.28 16.83
C ARG A 16 -20.45 -12.78 15.49
N LEU A 17 -21.12 -11.64 15.47
CA LEU A 17 -21.75 -11.08 14.28
C LEU A 17 -20.73 -10.35 13.39
N PRO A 18 -20.92 -10.36 12.05
CA PRO A 18 -20.15 -9.53 11.13
C PRO A 18 -20.33 -8.03 11.41
N VAL A 19 -19.37 -7.20 10.99
CA VAL A 19 -19.38 -5.75 11.26
C VAL A 19 -20.64 -5.10 10.68
N LYS A 20 -21.05 -5.44 9.46
CA LYS A 20 -22.27 -4.89 8.83
C LYS A 20 -23.52 -5.15 9.67
N SER A 21 -23.63 -6.32 10.30
CA SER A 21 -24.76 -6.66 11.19
C SER A 21 -24.69 -5.86 12.48
N LEU A 22 -23.50 -5.69 13.06
CA LEU A 22 -23.29 -4.87 14.26
C LEU A 22 -23.63 -3.40 14.04
N LEU A 23 -23.30 -2.85 12.88
CA LEU A 23 -23.69 -1.48 12.54
C LEU A 23 -25.20 -1.29 12.48
N LYS A 24 -25.97 -2.29 12.02
CA LYS A 24 -27.44 -2.25 12.09
C LYS A 24 -27.94 -2.40 13.53
N CYS A 25 -27.29 -3.24 14.33
CA CYS A 25 -27.59 -3.46 15.74
C CYS A 25 -27.46 -2.19 16.60
N ARG A 26 -26.58 -1.26 16.21
CA ARG A 26 -26.45 0.07 16.85
C ARG A 26 -27.76 0.88 16.85
N CYS A 27 -28.65 0.64 15.90
CA CYS A 27 -29.94 1.35 15.80
C CYS A 27 -31.06 0.73 16.65
N VAL A 28 -30.84 -0.44 17.26
CA VAL A 28 -31.88 -1.19 17.98
C VAL A 28 -32.16 -0.60 19.37
N SER A 29 -31.10 -0.24 20.12
CA SER A 29 -31.23 0.38 21.44
C SER A 29 -29.96 1.14 21.84
N LYS A 30 -30.08 2.07 22.80
CA LYS A 30 -28.93 2.79 23.38
C LYS A 30 -27.92 1.85 24.05
N THR A 31 -28.39 0.79 24.70
CA THR A 31 -27.53 -0.22 25.35
C THR A 31 -26.68 -0.95 24.32
N TRP A 32 -27.28 -1.36 23.21
CA TRP A 32 -26.56 -2.04 22.12
C TRP A 32 -25.57 -1.10 21.43
N TYR A 33 -25.98 0.14 21.19
CA TYR A 33 -25.08 1.17 20.68
C TYR A 33 -23.86 1.33 21.59
N SER A 34 -24.08 1.57 22.88
CA SER A 34 -23.00 1.79 23.87
C SER A 34 -22.05 0.60 23.95
N LEU A 35 -22.58 -0.62 23.90
CA LEU A 35 -21.77 -1.84 23.96
C LEU A 35 -20.93 -2.03 22.70
N ILE A 36 -21.48 -1.75 21.51
CA ILE A 36 -20.76 -1.91 20.23
C ILE A 36 -19.76 -0.76 19.99
N ALA A 37 -19.98 0.40 20.60
CA ALA A 37 -19.08 1.54 20.55
C ALA A 37 -17.97 1.48 21.62
N ASP A 38 -18.07 0.57 22.59
CA ASP A 38 -17.07 0.41 23.64
C ASP A 38 -15.71 -0.06 23.07
N PRO A 39 -14.60 0.62 23.40
CA PRO A 39 -13.27 0.26 22.87
C PRO A 39 -12.84 -1.17 23.20
N SER A 40 -13.19 -1.69 24.37
CA SER A 40 -12.86 -3.07 24.76
C SER A 40 -13.66 -4.07 23.93
N PHE A 41 -14.95 -3.81 23.67
CA PHE A 41 -15.74 -4.62 22.73
C PHE A 41 -15.14 -4.61 21.33
N ILE A 42 -14.74 -3.43 20.81
CA ILE A 42 -14.12 -3.30 19.48
C ILE A 42 -12.82 -4.11 19.41
N ALA A 43 -11.94 -3.98 20.40
CA ALA A 43 -10.68 -4.70 20.45
C ALA A 43 -10.88 -6.23 20.52
N GLN A 44 -11.83 -6.69 21.33
CA GLN A 44 -12.17 -8.11 21.43
C GLN A 44 -12.77 -8.66 20.13
N HIS A 45 -13.70 -7.92 19.51
CA HIS A 45 -14.32 -8.28 18.24
C HIS A 45 -13.28 -8.36 17.12
N LEU A 46 -12.39 -7.36 17.03
CA LEU A 46 -11.30 -7.33 16.08
C LEU A 46 -10.35 -8.52 16.25
N LYS A 47 -9.95 -8.85 17.48
CA LYS A 47 -9.09 -10.02 17.76
C LYS A 47 -9.77 -11.32 17.33
N LYS A 48 -11.07 -11.48 17.62
CA LYS A 48 -11.86 -12.64 17.18
C LYS A 48 -11.93 -12.72 15.64
N ASN A 49 -12.15 -11.59 14.96
CA ASN A 49 -12.22 -11.54 13.50
C ASN A 49 -10.88 -11.82 12.81
N ALA A 50 -9.79 -11.23 13.31
CA ALA A 50 -8.45 -11.49 12.80
C ALA A 50 -8.08 -12.98 12.92
N ALA A 51 -8.48 -13.64 14.01
CA ALA A 51 -8.26 -15.07 14.20
C ALA A 51 -9.17 -15.98 13.34
N ARG A 52 -10.41 -15.54 13.08
CA ARG A 52 -11.34 -16.29 12.22
C ARG A 52 -10.91 -16.33 10.77
N ASN A 53 -10.17 -15.31 10.33
CA ASN A 53 -9.76 -15.09 8.95
C ASN A 53 -10.97 -15.04 8.01
N SER A 54 -11.32 -13.86 7.52
CA SER A 54 -12.50 -13.65 6.67
C SER A 54 -12.48 -14.48 5.38
N GLY A 55 -11.31 -15.00 4.98
CA GLY A 55 -11.10 -15.61 3.67
C GLY A 55 -11.25 -14.59 2.54
N LEU A 56 -11.30 -13.29 2.86
CA LEU A 56 -11.45 -12.21 1.89
C LEU A 56 -10.10 -11.52 1.69
N LEU A 57 -9.82 -11.22 0.43
CA LEU A 57 -8.74 -10.37 -0.02
C LEU A 57 -9.30 -9.01 -0.39
N PHE A 58 -8.57 -7.96 0.01
CA PHE A 58 -8.75 -6.61 -0.48
C PHE A 58 -7.79 -6.40 -1.65
N PHE A 59 -8.33 -6.19 -2.84
CA PHE A 59 -7.56 -5.88 -4.04
C PHE A 59 -7.81 -4.44 -4.46
N SER A 60 -6.75 -3.67 -4.66
CA SER A 60 -6.82 -2.35 -5.24
C SER A 60 -5.97 -2.26 -6.49
N TYR A 61 -6.54 -1.59 -7.50
CA TYR A 61 -5.80 -1.22 -8.69
C TYR A 61 -6.23 0.14 -9.23
N SER A 62 -5.29 0.82 -9.87
CA SER A 62 -5.53 2.09 -10.57
C SER A 62 -5.50 1.92 -12.08
N THR A 63 -6.45 2.51 -12.79
CA THR A 63 -6.40 2.67 -14.25
C THR A 63 -6.21 4.12 -14.61
N ARG A 64 -5.55 4.37 -15.75
CA ARG A 64 -5.38 5.71 -16.32
C ARG A 64 -6.00 5.71 -17.71
N GLU A 65 -6.93 6.62 -17.95
CA GLU A 65 -7.47 6.87 -19.29
C GLU A 65 -6.36 7.42 -20.19
N LEU A 66 -6.30 6.94 -21.44
CA LEU A 66 -5.31 7.38 -22.42
C LEU A 66 -5.73 8.65 -23.17
N VAL A 67 -6.96 9.13 -22.95
CA VAL A 67 -7.52 10.31 -23.61
C VAL A 67 -7.42 11.50 -22.67
N TRP A 68 -7.03 12.66 -23.20
CA TRP A 68 -6.93 13.89 -22.43
C TRP A 68 -8.32 14.51 -22.15
N PRO A 69 -8.58 15.08 -20.95
CA PRO A 69 -7.69 15.11 -19.80
C PRO A 69 -7.55 13.72 -19.16
N PHE A 70 -6.31 13.30 -18.88
CA PHE A 70 -6.05 11.99 -18.28
C PHE A 70 -6.81 11.87 -16.96
N LYS A 71 -7.73 10.91 -16.88
CA LYS A 71 -8.42 10.57 -15.65
C LYS A 71 -7.85 9.30 -15.08
N GLU A 72 -7.71 9.30 -13.77
CA GLU A 72 -7.26 8.15 -13.01
C GLU A 72 -8.42 7.64 -12.17
N ASN A 73 -8.67 6.34 -12.27
CA ASN A 73 -9.72 5.67 -11.52
C ASN A 73 -9.08 4.61 -10.64
N VAL A 74 -9.26 4.72 -9.32
CA VAL A 74 -8.83 3.70 -8.38
C VAL A 74 -10.05 2.88 -7.98
N ARG A 75 -9.92 1.56 -8.06
CA ARG A 75 -10.95 0.62 -7.66
C ARG A 75 -10.49 -0.20 -6.46
N TYR A 76 -11.46 -0.59 -5.63
CA TYR A 76 -11.25 -1.37 -4.41
C TYR A 76 -12.25 -2.52 -4.41
N LEU A 77 -11.76 -3.74 -4.50
CA LEU A 77 -12.58 -4.94 -4.68
C LEU A 77 -12.29 -5.93 -3.57
N LEU A 78 -13.35 -6.61 -3.09
CA LEU A 78 -13.23 -7.75 -2.20
C LEU A 78 -13.41 -9.04 -2.98
N TYR A 79 -12.48 -9.97 -2.75
CA TYR A 79 -12.51 -11.30 -3.35
C TYR A 79 -12.44 -12.37 -2.27
N PRO A 80 -13.21 -13.46 -2.36
CA PRO A 80 -12.83 -14.71 -1.70
C PRO A 80 -11.41 -15.09 -2.17
N ASP A 81 -10.53 -15.46 -1.23
CA ASP A 81 -9.13 -15.78 -1.58
C ASP A 81 -9.11 -16.83 -2.68
N GLU A 82 -9.80 -17.95 -2.49
CA GLU A 82 -9.83 -19.07 -3.45
C GLU A 82 -10.27 -18.70 -4.88
N SER A 83 -11.13 -17.69 -5.05
CA SER A 83 -11.60 -17.29 -6.39
C SER A 83 -10.76 -16.20 -7.04
N PHE A 84 -9.90 -15.49 -6.29
CA PHE A 84 -9.08 -14.41 -6.84
C PHE A 84 -8.19 -14.92 -8.00
N PRO A 85 -8.16 -14.23 -9.17
CA PRO A 85 -8.70 -12.89 -9.45
C PRO A 85 -10.12 -12.81 -10.05
N ALA A 86 -10.88 -13.91 -10.06
CA ALA A 86 -12.22 -13.96 -10.62
C ALA A 86 -13.33 -13.73 -9.57
N ASN A 87 -14.48 -13.22 -10.04
CA ASN A 87 -15.73 -13.10 -9.27
C ASN A 87 -15.57 -12.31 -7.95
N PRO A 88 -15.33 -10.98 -8.00
CA PRO A 88 -15.37 -10.16 -6.80
C PRO A 88 -16.75 -10.23 -6.15
N VAL A 89 -16.80 -10.25 -4.82
CA VAL A 89 -18.06 -10.29 -4.05
C VAL A 89 -18.61 -8.91 -3.73
N GLU A 90 -17.74 -7.90 -3.70
CA GLU A 90 -18.12 -6.53 -3.40
C GLU A 90 -17.11 -5.56 -4.01
N GLU A 91 -17.61 -4.44 -4.53
CA GLU A 91 -16.80 -3.26 -4.82
C GLU A 91 -17.03 -2.25 -3.71
N LEU A 92 -15.94 -1.76 -3.13
CA LEU A 92 -15.98 -0.82 -2.01
C LEU A 92 -15.91 0.60 -2.54
N ASP A 93 -16.96 1.37 -2.25
CA ASP A 93 -16.97 2.80 -2.48
C ASP A 93 -16.06 3.49 -1.45
N CYS A 94 -14.91 3.95 -1.89
CA CYS A 94 -14.09 4.84 -1.09
C CYS A 94 -14.70 6.26 -1.15
N PRO A 95 -15.05 6.89 -0.01
CA PRO A 95 -15.76 8.16 0.00
C PRO A 95 -14.93 9.38 -0.48
N PHE A 96 -13.79 9.16 -1.16
CA PHE A 96 -13.00 10.22 -1.78
C PHE A 96 -13.62 10.73 -3.07
N LYS A 97 -14.10 11.97 -3.07
CA LYS A 97 -14.53 12.67 -4.29
C LYS A 97 -13.52 13.71 -4.81
N GLY A 98 -12.44 13.99 -4.07
CA GLY A 98 -11.56 15.15 -4.32
C GLY A 98 -10.10 14.88 -4.67
N VAL A 99 -9.63 13.62 -4.69
CA VAL A 99 -8.22 13.32 -4.99
C VAL A 99 -8.11 13.00 -6.49
N LYS A 100 -7.69 13.98 -7.29
CA LYS A 100 -7.44 13.87 -8.75
C LYS A 100 -6.16 13.09 -9.09
N ARG A 101 -5.54 12.41 -8.12
CA ARG A 101 -4.24 11.73 -8.27
C ARG A 101 -4.33 10.33 -7.71
N PHE A 102 -3.59 9.41 -8.32
CA PHE A 102 -3.38 8.06 -7.84
C PHE A 102 -3.17 7.97 -6.33
N VAL A 103 -3.88 7.03 -5.73
CA VAL A 103 -3.78 6.73 -4.30
C VAL A 103 -2.96 5.47 -4.12
N ASN A 104 -1.78 5.59 -3.50
CA ASN A 104 -1.00 4.45 -3.06
C ASN A 104 -1.49 3.99 -1.69
N ILE A 105 -1.52 2.68 -1.47
CA ILE A 105 -1.82 2.10 -0.17
C ILE A 105 -0.51 1.84 0.55
N VAL A 106 -0.26 2.61 1.62
CA VAL A 106 0.94 2.50 2.45
C VAL A 106 0.95 1.16 3.19
N GLY A 107 -0.23 0.74 3.66
CA GLY A 107 -0.46 -0.53 4.32
C GLY A 107 -1.84 -0.60 4.96
N SER A 108 -2.16 -1.77 5.48
CA SER A 108 -3.36 -2.02 6.27
C SER A 108 -2.98 -2.50 7.67
N CYS A 109 -3.80 -2.14 8.67
CA CYS A 109 -3.65 -2.63 10.02
C CYS A 109 -5.02 -2.64 10.71
N ASN A 110 -5.42 -3.77 11.29
CA ASN A 110 -6.66 -3.86 12.06
C ASN A 110 -7.92 -3.41 11.28
N GLY A 111 -7.94 -3.66 9.96
CA GLY A 111 -9.01 -3.25 9.04
C GLY A 111 -9.01 -1.76 8.65
N VAL A 112 -8.03 -0.98 9.12
CA VAL A 112 -7.81 0.41 8.72
C VAL A 112 -6.71 0.45 7.67
N PHE A 113 -6.95 1.20 6.59
CA PHE A 113 -6.02 1.40 5.49
C PHE A 113 -5.42 2.80 5.57
N CYS A 114 -4.11 2.90 5.33
CA CYS A 114 -3.45 4.19 5.13
C CYS A 114 -3.19 4.42 3.65
N LEU A 115 -3.69 5.56 3.17
CA LEU A 115 -3.68 5.97 1.78
C LEU A 115 -2.79 7.20 1.63
N SER A 116 -2.12 7.35 0.48
CA SER A 116 -1.23 8.48 0.17
C SER A 116 -1.38 8.91 -1.29
N ASP A 117 -1.27 10.21 -1.56
CA ASP A 117 -1.51 10.81 -2.89
C ASP A 117 -0.31 10.77 -3.86
N ASP A 118 0.44 9.67 -3.89
CA ASP A 118 1.69 9.58 -4.67
C ASP A 118 2.00 8.18 -5.20
N VAL A 119 1.97 8.03 -6.54
CA VAL A 119 2.34 6.80 -7.25
C VAL A 119 3.81 6.47 -7.13
N TYR A 120 4.63 7.52 -7.29
CA TYR A 120 6.04 7.36 -7.63
C TYR A 120 6.91 7.50 -6.39
N GLY A 121 6.30 7.83 -5.24
CA GLY A 121 6.97 7.99 -3.96
C GLY A 121 7.98 9.13 -4.01
N LYS A 122 7.62 10.26 -4.64
CA LYS A 122 8.43 11.49 -4.69
C LYS A 122 7.88 12.59 -3.80
N TYR A 123 6.58 12.84 -3.79
CA TYR A 123 6.04 14.07 -3.20
C TYR A 123 4.93 13.86 -2.19
N ALA A 124 4.51 12.63 -1.84
CA ALA A 124 3.40 12.34 -0.91
C ALA A 124 3.07 13.47 0.08
N GLU A 125 2.09 14.31 -0.26
CA GLU A 125 1.72 15.54 0.47
C GLU A 125 0.45 15.34 1.28
N LYS A 126 -0.46 14.49 0.79
CA LYS A 126 -1.73 14.16 1.42
C LYS A 126 -1.77 12.68 1.75
N ALA A 127 -2.25 12.39 2.94
CA ALA A 127 -2.49 11.02 3.39
C ALA A 127 -3.83 10.92 4.12
N PHE A 128 -4.34 9.71 4.22
CA PHE A 128 -5.66 9.46 4.78
C PHE A 128 -5.73 8.12 5.47
N LEU A 129 -6.54 8.03 6.53
CA LEU A 129 -6.91 6.77 7.14
C LEU A 129 -8.33 6.42 6.74
N TRP A 130 -8.55 5.19 6.28
CA TRP A 130 -9.84 4.72 5.80
C TRP A 130 -10.20 3.39 6.47
N ASN A 131 -11.36 3.35 7.11
CA ASN A 131 -11.99 2.09 7.51
C ASN A 131 -13.21 1.83 6.61
N PRO A 132 -13.10 0.92 5.61
CA PRO A 132 -14.20 0.58 4.71
C PRO A 132 -15.38 -0.08 5.43
N SER A 133 -15.16 -0.87 6.48
CA SER A 133 -16.21 -1.62 7.18
C SER A 133 -17.23 -0.72 7.87
N VAL A 134 -16.78 0.45 8.35
CA VAL A 134 -17.65 1.47 8.96
C VAL A 134 -17.86 2.69 8.06
N ARG A 135 -17.28 2.67 6.85
CA ARG A 135 -17.34 3.76 5.85
C ARG A 135 -16.88 5.12 6.42
N LYS A 136 -15.84 5.10 7.26
CA LYS A 136 -15.27 6.32 7.85
C LYS A 136 -13.89 6.59 7.30
N ILE A 137 -13.57 7.87 7.21
CA ILE A 137 -12.33 8.35 6.63
C ILE A 137 -11.85 9.57 7.41
N VAL A 138 -10.53 9.68 7.57
CA VAL A 138 -9.89 10.81 8.24
C VAL A 138 -8.76 11.32 7.36
N ASN A 139 -8.77 12.62 7.13
CA ASN A 139 -7.67 13.33 6.47
C ASN A 139 -6.50 13.48 7.44
N ILE A 140 -5.31 13.07 7.01
CA ILE A 140 -4.07 13.38 7.70
C ILE A 140 -3.65 14.79 7.26
N PRO A 141 -3.35 15.71 8.19
CA PRO A 141 -2.92 17.07 7.85
C PRO A 141 -1.62 17.02 7.05
N CYS A 142 -1.33 18.12 6.35
CA CYS A 142 -0.09 18.25 5.59
C CYS A 142 1.13 18.03 6.50
N PRO A 143 2.15 17.26 6.07
CA PRO A 143 3.35 17.02 6.85
C PRO A 143 4.22 18.27 6.99
N ASN A 144 5.21 18.23 7.89
CA ASN A 144 6.10 19.39 8.11
C ASN A 144 7.09 19.60 6.97
N PHE A 145 7.41 18.54 6.22
CA PHE A 145 8.34 18.58 5.10
C PHE A 145 7.58 18.41 3.79
N THR A 146 7.49 19.49 3.00
CA THR A 146 6.75 19.53 1.73
C THR A 146 7.65 19.97 0.59
N PHE A 147 7.16 19.81 -0.65
CA PHE A 147 7.91 20.20 -1.84
C PHE A 147 8.21 21.70 -1.81
N ASN A 148 7.21 22.49 -1.44
CA ASN A 148 7.31 23.94 -1.36
C ASN A 148 8.34 24.42 -0.33
N SER A 149 8.56 23.66 0.75
CA SER A 149 9.44 24.06 1.84
C SER A 149 10.88 23.55 1.70
N TYR A 150 11.09 22.39 1.06
CA TYR A 150 12.42 21.74 0.99
C TYR A 150 12.84 21.35 -0.43
N GLY A 151 12.04 21.65 -1.44
CA GLY A 151 12.26 21.23 -2.83
C GLY A 151 11.94 19.75 -3.06
N PRO A 152 12.43 19.17 -4.17
CA PRO A 152 12.20 17.76 -4.51
C PRO A 152 12.73 16.78 -3.46
N TYR A 153 11.91 15.80 -3.08
CA TYR A 153 12.25 14.76 -2.10
C TYR A 153 11.78 13.38 -2.55
N ILE A 154 12.05 12.36 -1.74
CA ILE A 154 11.58 10.98 -1.91
C ILE A 154 11.15 10.48 -0.52
N PRO A 155 9.84 10.34 -0.25
CA PRO A 155 9.34 9.76 0.99
C PRO A 155 9.37 8.23 0.96
N SER A 156 9.72 7.63 2.09
CA SER A 156 9.37 6.24 2.45
C SER A 156 8.37 6.29 3.58
N LEU A 157 7.21 5.68 3.36
CA LEU A 157 6.09 5.68 4.30
C LEU A 157 6.01 4.33 5.00
N GLY A 158 5.52 4.33 6.24
CA GLY A 158 5.13 3.13 6.95
C GLY A 158 3.97 3.40 7.89
N PHE A 159 2.99 2.50 7.90
CA PHE A 159 1.77 2.65 8.67
C PHE A 159 1.58 1.48 9.62
N GLY A 160 1.05 1.72 10.81
CA GLY A 160 0.71 0.66 11.73
C GLY A 160 0.03 1.16 13.00
N PHE A 161 -0.24 0.22 13.89
CA PHE A 161 -0.88 0.46 15.18
C PHE A 161 0.12 0.29 16.32
N ASP A 162 0.27 1.32 17.13
CA ASP A 162 1.03 1.29 18.37
C ASP A 162 0.12 0.83 19.50
N SER A 163 0.27 -0.43 19.92
CA SER A 163 -0.50 -0.99 21.03
C SER A 163 -0.11 -0.44 22.40
N THR A 164 1.07 0.16 22.54
CA THR A 164 1.52 0.74 23.82
C THR A 164 0.76 2.03 24.13
N THR A 165 0.50 2.81 23.08
CA THR A 165 -0.26 4.03 23.19
C THR A 165 -1.70 3.86 22.73
N ASP A 166 -2.13 2.76 22.11
CA ASP A 166 -3.47 2.61 21.50
C ASP A 166 -3.73 3.69 20.44
N ASP A 167 -2.82 3.77 19.46
CA ASP A 167 -2.81 4.82 18.45
C ASP A 167 -2.38 4.31 17.08
N TYR A 168 -2.98 4.85 16.03
CA TYR A 168 -2.51 4.63 14.67
C TYR A 168 -1.48 5.67 14.30
N LYS A 169 -0.34 5.20 13.78
CA LYS A 169 0.79 6.07 13.43
C LYS A 169 1.16 5.89 11.96
N LEU A 170 1.49 7.00 11.32
CA LEU A 170 2.12 7.04 9.99
C LEU A 170 3.52 7.61 10.14
N VAL A 171 4.52 6.77 9.87
CA VAL A 171 5.93 7.12 9.83
C VAL A 171 6.28 7.58 8.42
N ARG A 172 6.98 8.70 8.32
CA ARG A 172 7.44 9.28 7.06
C ARG A 172 8.92 9.59 7.15
N ILE A 173 9.70 8.97 6.27
CA ILE A 173 11.16 9.13 6.16
C ILE A 173 11.42 9.86 4.84
N VAL A 174 11.95 11.07 4.90
CA VAL A 174 12.07 11.98 3.77
C VAL A 174 13.55 12.17 3.40
N TYR A 175 13.90 11.78 2.19
CA TYR A 175 15.23 12.01 1.61
C TYR A 175 15.19 13.15 0.61
N SER A 176 16.24 13.98 0.57
CA SER A 176 16.41 14.92 -0.54
C SER A 176 16.62 14.18 -1.85
N HIS A 177 15.97 14.62 -2.92
CA HIS A 177 16.09 13.98 -4.23
C HIS A 177 17.49 14.14 -4.86
N PHE A 178 18.19 15.23 -4.54
CA PHE A 178 19.48 15.57 -5.18
C PHE A 178 20.70 14.97 -4.47
N ILE A 179 20.62 14.79 -3.15
CA ILE A 179 21.75 14.46 -2.29
C ILE A 179 21.37 13.33 -1.32
N PHE A 180 20.67 12.34 -1.86
CA PHE A 180 20.10 11.18 -1.14
C PHE A 180 21.12 10.45 -0.24
N ASP A 181 22.40 10.46 -0.64
CA ASP A 181 23.50 9.79 0.06
C ASP A 181 24.30 10.70 1.01
N GLU A 182 24.09 12.02 0.96
CA GLU A 182 24.92 13.01 1.67
C GLU A 182 24.22 13.60 2.89
N ILE A 183 22.89 13.77 2.82
CA ILE A 183 22.09 14.33 3.92
C ILE A 183 21.28 13.24 4.59
N ARG A 184 21.29 13.26 5.93
CA ARG A 184 20.46 12.37 6.75
C ARG A 184 18.98 12.63 6.48
N PRO A 185 18.15 11.57 6.33
CA PRO A 185 16.74 11.76 6.09
C PRO A 185 16.06 12.41 7.30
N PHE A 186 15.02 13.18 7.03
CA PHE A 186 14.11 13.63 8.06
C PHE A 186 13.11 12.53 8.38
N VAL A 187 12.86 12.31 9.67
CA VAL A 187 11.84 11.35 10.12
C VAL A 187 10.78 12.10 10.88
N GLU A 188 9.52 11.92 10.48
CA GLU A 188 8.37 12.44 11.18
C GLU A 188 7.29 11.38 11.34
N ILE A 189 6.50 11.51 12.40
CA ILE A 189 5.41 10.60 12.74
C ILE A 189 4.15 11.43 12.89
N TYR A 190 3.11 11.02 12.18
CA TYR A 190 1.75 11.42 12.47
C TYR A 190 1.15 10.47 13.50
N SER A 191 0.45 11.04 14.48
CA SER A 191 -0.36 10.33 15.46
C SER A 191 -1.83 10.64 15.21
N LEU A 192 -2.67 9.62 15.05
CA LEU A 192 -4.12 9.81 14.93
C LEU A 192 -4.69 10.43 16.21
N ARG A 193 -4.22 9.99 17.37
CA ARG A 193 -4.64 10.54 18.66
C ARG A 193 -4.34 12.03 18.80
N SER A 194 -3.12 12.47 18.48
CA SER A 194 -2.74 13.88 18.61
C SER A 194 -3.11 14.73 17.40
N ARG A 195 -3.60 14.11 16.31
CA ARG A 195 -3.96 14.75 15.04
C ARG A 195 -2.84 15.62 14.46
N GLY A 196 -1.59 15.23 14.68
CA GLY A 196 -0.44 16.08 14.38
C GLY A 196 0.80 15.31 14.01
N TRP A 197 1.65 15.97 13.23
CA TRP A 197 2.99 15.50 12.90
C TRP A 197 3.99 15.98 13.94
N ARG A 198 4.96 15.13 14.26
CA ARG A 198 6.15 15.55 14.99
C ARG A 198 7.41 14.92 14.42
N LYS A 199 8.52 15.62 14.57
CA LYS A 199 9.85 15.13 14.17
C LYS A 199 10.38 14.11 15.17
N VAL A 200 11.03 13.08 14.66
CA VAL A 200 11.80 12.11 15.44
C VAL A 200 13.26 12.52 15.38
N LYS A 201 13.89 12.73 16.54
CA LYS A 201 15.28 13.21 16.64
C LYS A 201 16.33 12.10 16.54
N LYS A 202 15.93 10.85 16.36
CA LYS A 202 16.85 9.71 16.33
C LYS A 202 17.46 9.55 14.95
N ASP A 203 18.76 9.30 14.94
CA ASP A 203 19.52 9.15 13.70
C ASP A 203 19.24 7.82 13.02
N LEU A 204 18.77 7.88 11.77
CA LEU A 204 18.71 6.73 10.88
C LEU A 204 20.09 6.51 10.27
N LYS A 205 20.66 5.32 10.49
CA LYS A 205 21.98 4.92 9.97
C LYS A 205 21.92 4.14 8.67
N TYR A 206 20.73 4.02 8.09
CA TYR A 206 20.44 3.17 6.94
C TYR A 206 19.81 4.02 5.84
N PHE A 207 20.01 3.61 4.58
CA PHE A 207 19.36 4.23 3.44
C PHE A 207 18.21 3.35 3.00
N ILE A 208 16.97 3.76 3.31
CA ILE A 208 15.78 3.04 2.86
C ILE A 208 15.76 3.06 1.34
N THR A 209 15.64 1.90 0.70
CA THR A 209 15.65 1.80 -0.76
C THR A 209 14.50 2.65 -1.32
N ALA A 210 14.81 3.50 -2.31
CA ALA A 210 13.81 4.39 -2.90
C ALA A 210 12.58 3.59 -3.38
N ARG A 211 11.38 4.06 -3.02
CA ARG A 211 10.08 3.40 -3.31
C ARG A 211 9.90 2.04 -2.62
N SER A 212 10.65 1.75 -1.56
CA SER A 212 10.42 0.55 -0.75
C SER A 212 9.04 0.62 -0.10
N THR A 213 8.23 -0.41 -0.31
CA THR A 213 6.98 -0.61 0.43
C THR A 213 7.30 -1.06 1.84
N SER A 214 6.62 -0.48 2.84
CA SER A 214 6.74 -0.96 4.21
C SER A 214 5.87 -2.18 4.47
N ALA A 215 6.29 -3.05 5.39
CA ALA A 215 5.42 -4.04 6.02
C ALA A 215 5.28 -3.73 7.52
N PHE A 216 4.06 -3.81 8.05
CA PHE A 216 3.83 -3.70 9.48
C PHE A 216 3.75 -5.09 10.12
N LEU A 217 4.61 -5.34 11.11
CA LEU A 217 4.69 -6.61 11.81
C LEU A 217 5.15 -6.37 13.24
N ASN A 218 4.54 -7.06 14.21
CA ASN A 218 4.97 -7.04 15.62
C ASN A 218 5.20 -5.63 16.20
N GLY A 219 4.32 -4.67 15.89
CA GLY A 219 4.43 -3.30 16.41
C GLY A 219 5.49 -2.43 15.72
N ALA A 220 6.10 -2.90 14.63
CA ALA A 220 7.11 -2.16 13.89
C ALA A 220 6.82 -2.12 12.38
N CYS A 221 7.16 -0.99 11.76
CA CYS A 221 7.20 -0.87 10.30
C CYS A 221 8.58 -1.34 9.81
N HIS A 222 8.61 -2.10 8.72
CA HIS A 222 9.83 -2.71 8.17
C HIS A 222 10.02 -2.27 6.73
N TRP A 223 11.25 -1.94 6.36
CA TRP A 223 11.64 -1.57 5.01
C TRP A 223 12.89 -2.32 4.58
N VAL A 224 13.02 -2.50 3.27
CA VAL A 224 14.30 -2.88 2.68
C VAL A 224 15.18 -1.63 2.64
N ALA A 225 16.39 -1.76 3.15
CA ALA A 225 17.35 -0.68 3.22
C ALA A 225 18.74 -1.18 2.85
N THR A 226 19.64 -0.24 2.59
CA THR A 226 21.05 -0.50 2.39
C THR A 226 21.86 0.09 3.54
N LYS A 227 22.91 -0.63 3.93
CA LYS A 227 23.89 -0.19 4.93
C LYS A 227 25.26 -0.12 4.26
N ARG A 228 25.93 1.04 4.35
CA ARG A 228 27.35 1.14 3.98
C ARG A 228 28.18 0.35 5.00
N GLY A 229 28.99 -0.59 4.53
CA GLY A 229 29.93 -1.33 5.37
C GLY A 229 31.18 -0.50 5.71
N ASN A 230 32.06 -1.04 6.55
CA ASN A 230 33.37 -0.44 6.87
C ASN A 230 34.40 -0.58 5.71
N GLY A 231 33.95 -0.96 4.50
CA GLY A 231 34.75 -1.14 3.29
C GLY A 231 33.92 -0.78 2.04
N PRO A 232 34.38 -1.09 0.81
CA PRO A 232 33.69 -0.68 -0.43
C PRO A 232 32.35 -1.39 -0.71
N GLY A 233 31.85 -2.21 0.23
CA GLY A 233 30.63 -3.00 0.08
C GLY A 233 29.40 -2.31 0.67
N VAL A 234 28.29 -2.35 -0.07
CA VAL A 234 26.94 -2.07 0.41
C VAL A 234 26.27 -3.41 0.74
N ARG A 235 25.57 -3.47 1.88
CA ARG A 235 24.79 -4.66 2.27
C ARG A 235 23.31 -4.31 2.36
N ASP A 236 22.47 -5.12 1.73
CA ASP A 236 21.02 -5.07 1.91
C ASP A 236 20.63 -5.59 3.29
N VAL A 237 19.75 -4.87 3.96
CA VAL A 237 19.25 -5.17 5.30
C VAL A 237 17.75 -4.90 5.36
N ILE A 238 17.08 -5.52 6.34
CA ILE A 238 15.74 -5.09 6.72
C ILE A 238 15.87 -4.19 7.95
N VAL A 239 15.36 -2.97 7.82
CA VAL A 239 15.32 -1.99 8.91
C VAL A 239 13.90 -1.93 9.43
N SER A 240 13.78 -2.01 10.75
CA SER A 240 12.52 -1.85 11.46
C SER A 240 12.48 -0.49 12.15
N PHE A 241 11.29 0.05 12.33
CA PHE A 241 11.01 1.17 13.23
C PHE A 241 9.89 0.75 14.18
N SER A 242 10.22 0.57 15.46
CA SER A 242 9.24 0.26 16.50
C SER A 242 8.33 1.46 16.73
N LEU A 243 7.01 1.29 16.63
CA LEU A 243 6.07 2.40 16.81
C LEU A 243 5.89 2.80 18.27
N GLY A 244 6.05 1.86 19.22
CA GLY A 244 5.94 2.14 20.65
C GLY A 244 7.20 2.77 21.23
N GLU A 245 8.36 2.17 20.93
CA GLU A 245 9.66 2.64 21.45
C GLU A 245 10.29 3.75 20.58
N GLU A 246 9.78 3.90 19.36
CA GLU A 246 10.20 4.91 18.39
C GLU A 246 11.71 4.83 18.10
N VAL A 247 12.21 3.61 17.94
CA VAL A 247 13.62 3.29 17.65
C VAL A 247 13.73 2.57 16.32
N PHE A 248 14.80 2.87 15.59
CA PHE A 248 15.22 2.06 14.46
C PHE A 248 16.03 0.86 14.93
N GLY A 249 15.79 -0.29 14.31
CA GLY A 249 16.55 -1.51 14.50
C GLY A 249 16.91 -2.15 13.16
N GLU A 250 18.00 -2.91 13.14
CA GLU A 250 18.26 -3.86 12.06
C GLU A 250 17.65 -5.20 12.46
N MET A 251 16.99 -5.89 11.55
CA MET A 251 16.51 -7.25 11.80
C MET A 251 17.71 -8.21 11.66
N GLU A 252 18.26 -8.67 12.78
CA GLU A 252 19.53 -9.43 12.81
C GLU A 252 19.41 -10.93 12.48
N ASP A 253 18.20 -11.45 12.30
CA ASP A 253 17.98 -12.84 11.88
C ASP A 253 16.65 -12.93 11.13
N LEU A 254 16.68 -13.22 9.83
CA LEU A 254 15.48 -13.44 9.02
C LEU A 254 14.86 -14.83 9.27
N GLY A 255 15.47 -15.63 10.15
CA GLY A 255 15.12 -17.02 10.34
C GLY A 255 15.42 -17.86 9.10
N PRO A 256 14.89 -19.10 9.02
CA PRO A 256 15.03 -19.90 7.82
C PRO A 256 14.31 -19.22 6.65
N LYS A 257 15.01 -19.06 5.52
CA LYS A 257 14.40 -18.61 4.27
C LYS A 257 13.26 -19.57 3.92
N LEU A 258 12.03 -19.08 3.92
CA LEU A 258 10.85 -19.89 3.62
C LEU A 258 10.90 -20.45 2.19
N PHE A 259 11.39 -19.65 1.25
CA PHE A 259 11.63 -20.03 -0.15
C PHE A 259 12.58 -19.02 -0.80
N ASN A 260 13.07 -19.34 -2.01
CA ASN A 260 13.99 -18.49 -2.75
C ASN A 260 13.46 -18.22 -4.17
N ILE A 261 13.24 -16.95 -4.49
CA ILE A 261 12.80 -16.51 -5.82
C ILE A 261 13.93 -15.93 -6.68
N SER A 262 15.20 -16.04 -6.27
CA SER A 262 16.33 -15.48 -7.01
C SER A 262 16.50 -16.06 -8.42
N HIS A 263 15.97 -17.26 -8.65
CA HIS A 263 15.95 -17.91 -9.95
C HIS A 263 14.87 -17.32 -10.88
N LEU A 264 13.86 -16.65 -10.33
CA LEU A 264 12.80 -15.99 -11.10
C LEU A 264 13.34 -14.70 -11.72
N LYS A 265 13.39 -14.66 -13.05
CA LYS A 265 13.84 -13.47 -13.78
C LYS A 265 12.74 -12.41 -13.80
N TRP A 266 13.17 -11.15 -13.79
CA TRP A 266 12.31 -9.97 -14.00
C TRP A 266 11.24 -9.76 -12.93
N ILE A 267 11.41 -10.28 -11.71
CA ILE A 267 10.50 -9.95 -10.61
C ILE A 267 10.79 -8.53 -10.15
N ARG A 268 9.76 -7.68 -10.17
CA ARG A 268 9.86 -6.27 -9.81
C ARG A 268 9.38 -6.01 -8.38
N LYS A 269 8.32 -6.68 -7.96
CA LYS A 269 7.67 -6.47 -6.65
C LYS A 269 6.97 -7.75 -6.18
N LEU A 270 7.11 -8.06 -4.89
CA LEU A 270 6.19 -8.97 -4.21
C LEU A 270 4.92 -8.19 -3.86
N VAL A 271 3.77 -8.64 -4.35
CA VAL A 271 2.50 -7.94 -4.14
C VAL A 271 1.81 -8.42 -2.88
N ALA A 272 1.67 -9.74 -2.70
CA ALA A 272 1.00 -10.31 -1.52
C ALA A 272 1.28 -11.81 -1.33
N PHE A 273 0.97 -12.29 -0.13
CA PHE A 273 0.86 -13.70 0.20
C PHE A 273 -0.61 -14.11 0.25
N ARG A 274 -0.94 -15.27 -0.31
CA ARG A 274 -2.28 -15.87 -0.25
C ARG A 274 -2.34 -16.93 0.85
N GLN A 275 -3.53 -17.27 1.31
CA GLN A 275 -3.73 -18.26 2.37
C GLN A 275 -3.45 -19.68 1.85
N SER A 276 -3.64 -19.90 0.56
CA SER A 276 -3.18 -21.10 -0.16
C SER A 276 -1.66 -21.33 -0.05
N GLY A 277 -0.88 -20.31 0.35
CA GLY A 277 0.59 -20.35 0.38
C GLY A 277 1.23 -19.87 -0.92
N LYS A 278 0.43 -19.62 -1.96
CA LYS A 278 0.91 -18.99 -3.21
C LYS A 278 1.25 -17.52 -2.97
N VAL A 279 2.20 -17.02 -3.75
CA VAL A 279 2.68 -15.63 -3.69
C VAL A 279 2.30 -14.92 -4.97
N LEU A 280 1.71 -13.72 -4.85
CA LEU A 280 1.46 -12.87 -6.00
C LEU A 280 2.69 -11.98 -6.25
N LEU A 281 3.26 -12.10 -7.44
CA LEU A 281 4.43 -11.36 -7.89
C LEU A 281 4.08 -10.50 -9.09
N ALA A 282 4.66 -9.29 -9.15
CA ALA A 282 4.60 -8.44 -10.33
C ALA A 282 5.95 -8.46 -11.05
N LYS A 283 5.90 -8.71 -12.36
CA LYS A 283 7.08 -8.70 -13.23
C LYS A 283 7.40 -7.29 -13.75
N SER A 284 8.63 -7.08 -14.21
CA SER A 284 9.09 -5.81 -14.78
C SER A 284 8.31 -5.39 -16.03
N PHE A 285 7.77 -6.35 -16.78
CA PHE A 285 6.95 -6.09 -17.97
C PHE A 285 5.47 -5.86 -17.65
N GLY A 286 5.08 -5.89 -16.37
CA GLY A 286 3.74 -5.56 -15.91
C GLY A 286 2.81 -6.75 -15.63
N ASP A 287 3.25 -7.99 -15.90
CA ASP A 287 2.44 -9.17 -15.60
C ASP A 287 2.33 -9.41 -14.11
N LEU A 288 1.12 -9.71 -13.65
CA LEU A 288 0.89 -10.31 -12.34
C LEU A 288 0.85 -11.83 -12.47
N VAL A 289 1.63 -12.53 -11.66
CA VAL A 289 1.71 -13.99 -11.67
C VAL A 289 1.62 -14.55 -10.25
N PHE A 290 0.95 -15.68 -10.10
CA PHE A 290 1.10 -16.49 -8.89
C PHE A 290 2.33 -17.36 -9.01
N TYR A 291 3.09 -17.43 -7.93
CA TYR A 291 4.18 -18.37 -7.75
C TYR A 291 3.82 -19.31 -6.61
N ASP A 292 3.92 -20.61 -6.83
CA ASP A 292 3.78 -21.61 -5.76
C ASP A 292 5.16 -22.00 -5.25
N PRO A 293 5.55 -21.62 -4.02
CA PRO A 293 6.87 -21.94 -3.49
C PRO A 293 7.13 -23.43 -3.26
N LYS A 294 6.09 -24.27 -3.24
CA LYS A 294 6.23 -25.72 -3.01
C LYS A 294 6.47 -26.49 -4.30
N THR A 295 5.79 -26.11 -5.38
CA THR A 295 5.93 -26.76 -6.70
C THR A 295 6.87 -26.00 -7.63
N GLU A 296 7.26 -24.78 -7.27
CA GLU A 296 8.01 -23.82 -8.08
C GLU A 296 7.29 -23.40 -9.38
N GLU A 297 6.00 -23.68 -9.50
CA GLU A 297 5.20 -23.35 -10.67
C GLU A 297 4.75 -21.89 -10.68
N ILE A 298 4.61 -21.35 -11.89
CA ILE A 298 4.12 -19.99 -12.14
C ILE A 298 2.80 -20.07 -12.88
N PHE A 299 1.78 -19.40 -12.36
CA PHE A 299 0.45 -19.30 -12.96
C PHE A 299 0.18 -17.85 -13.37
N ASP A 300 -0.23 -17.66 -14.61
CA ASP A 300 -0.60 -16.36 -15.14
C ASP A 300 -1.97 -15.92 -14.61
N THR A 301 -2.06 -14.69 -14.09
CA THR A 301 -3.32 -14.12 -13.59
C THR A 301 -4.17 -13.48 -14.68
N LYS A 302 -3.59 -13.25 -15.87
CA LYS A 302 -4.15 -12.42 -16.96
C LYS A 302 -4.38 -10.95 -16.58
N ILE A 303 -3.82 -10.50 -15.46
CA ILE A 303 -3.79 -9.09 -15.07
C ILE A 303 -2.45 -8.49 -15.51
N TRP A 304 -2.53 -7.35 -16.19
CA TRP A 304 -1.37 -6.61 -16.68
C TRP A 304 -1.44 -5.14 -16.27
N GLY A 305 -0.30 -4.57 -15.87
CA GLY A 305 -0.18 -3.15 -15.52
C GLY A 305 1.11 -2.82 -14.79
N ASN A 306 1.30 -1.56 -14.42
CA ASN A 306 2.49 -1.17 -13.65
C ASN A 306 2.47 -1.87 -12.27
N ALA A 307 3.60 -2.46 -11.85
CA ALA A 307 3.71 -3.16 -10.55
C ALA A 307 3.32 -2.29 -9.34
N HIS A 308 3.45 -0.96 -9.45
CA HIS A 308 3.08 -0.02 -8.40
C HIS A 308 1.59 0.34 -8.39
N SER A 309 0.85 -0.01 -9.44
CA SER A 309 -0.60 0.21 -9.54
C SER A 309 -1.43 -0.82 -8.79
N PHE A 310 -0.81 -1.84 -8.17
CA PHE A 310 -1.52 -2.93 -7.51
C PHE A 310 -1.18 -3.01 -6.01
N TYR A 311 -2.23 -3.27 -5.23
CA TYR A 311 -2.16 -3.65 -3.82
C TYR A 311 -3.10 -4.84 -3.59
N LEU A 312 -2.62 -5.83 -2.85
CA LEU A 312 -3.43 -6.98 -2.42
C LEU A 312 -3.05 -7.31 -0.98
N ASP A 313 -4.05 -7.50 -0.13
CA ASP A 313 -3.84 -7.89 1.27
C ASP A 313 -5.07 -8.63 1.81
N THR A 314 -4.95 -9.27 2.97
CA THR A 314 -6.11 -9.89 3.64
C THR A 314 -7.02 -8.79 4.18
N PHE A 315 -8.32 -8.91 3.88
CA PHE A 315 -9.31 -7.98 4.36
C PHE A 315 -9.79 -8.36 5.76
N VAL A 316 -9.59 -7.47 6.73
CA VAL A 316 -10.12 -7.64 8.09
C VAL A 316 -11.28 -6.68 8.31
N GLU A 317 -12.47 -7.22 8.53
CA GLU A 317 -13.60 -6.40 8.95
C GLU A 317 -13.37 -5.84 10.37
N SER A 318 -13.54 -4.53 10.53
CA SER A 318 -13.22 -3.84 11.78
C SER A 318 -14.26 -2.80 12.19
N LEU A 319 -14.56 -2.74 13.49
CA LEU A 319 -15.38 -1.70 14.10
C LEU A 319 -14.60 -0.45 14.52
N VAL A 320 -13.27 -0.42 14.30
CA VAL A 320 -12.41 0.70 14.69
C VAL A 320 -12.98 2.01 14.15
N LEU A 321 -13.25 2.93 15.06
CA LEU A 321 -13.74 4.26 14.75
C LEU A 321 -12.53 5.18 14.56
N LEU A 322 -12.51 5.90 13.45
CA LEU A 322 -11.56 6.96 13.20
C LEU A 322 -12.26 8.24 13.66
N ASP A 323 -12.07 8.66 14.91
CA ASP A 323 -12.87 9.73 15.52
C ASP A 323 -12.95 10.99 14.63
N GLU A 324 -14.14 11.55 14.51
CA GLU A 324 -14.49 12.63 13.59
C GLU A 324 -14.31 14.00 14.26
N THR A 325 -13.35 14.78 13.74
CA THR A 325 -13.52 16.22 13.55
C THR A 325 -12.95 16.54 12.18
N ASN A 326 -13.78 16.36 11.16
CA ASN A 326 -13.87 17.24 10.00
C ASN A 326 -15.06 16.77 9.19
N GLU A 327 -16.14 17.55 9.27
CA GLU A 327 -17.16 17.60 8.24
C GLU A 327 -16.47 17.63 6.87
N PHE A 328 -17.13 17.03 5.88
CA PHE A 328 -16.77 17.16 4.48
C PHE A 328 -16.68 18.65 4.11
N THR A 329 -15.51 19.26 4.25
CA THR A 329 -15.23 20.52 3.57
C THR A 329 -15.04 20.14 2.11
N GLU A 330 -16.06 20.42 1.29
CA GLU A 330 -15.89 20.63 -0.14
C GLU A 330 -14.83 21.71 -0.30
N VAL A 331 -13.58 21.30 -0.50
CA VAL A 331 -12.55 22.21 -0.97
C VAL A 331 -12.76 22.28 -2.47
N GLU A 332 -13.40 23.36 -2.91
CA GLU A 332 -13.40 23.75 -4.32
C GLU A 332 -11.94 23.75 -4.79
N ALA A 333 -11.68 23.04 -5.89
CA ALA A 333 -10.36 22.99 -6.48
C ALA A 333 -10.01 24.40 -6.97
N SER A 334 -9.14 25.10 -6.24
CA SER A 334 -8.40 26.22 -6.82
C SER A 334 -7.53 25.66 -7.95
N GLU A 335 -7.76 26.14 -9.17
CA GLU A 335 -6.92 25.85 -10.33
C GLU A 335 -5.54 26.46 -10.12
N ASP A 336 -4.66 25.72 -9.45
CA ASP A 336 -3.25 26.09 -9.35
C ASP A 336 -2.52 25.54 -10.57
N ASN A 337 -2.60 26.30 -11.68
CA ASN A 337 -1.94 26.01 -12.96
C ASN A 337 -0.39 26.04 -12.88
N SER A 338 0.18 26.30 -11.72
CA SER A 338 1.63 26.42 -11.50
C SER A 338 2.38 25.07 -11.46
N THR A 339 1.68 23.94 -11.36
CA THR A 339 2.32 22.60 -11.27
C THR A 339 2.45 21.84 -12.58
N ASN A 340 1.80 22.29 -13.66
CA ASN A 340 1.88 21.62 -14.96
C ASN A 340 3.18 21.92 -15.71
N GLU A 341 3.76 23.12 -15.55
CA GLU A 341 5.01 23.48 -16.25
C GLU A 341 6.25 22.76 -15.69
N ILE A 342 6.27 22.41 -14.40
CA ILE A 342 7.46 21.80 -13.76
C ILE A 342 7.58 20.29 -14.07
N LEU A 343 6.47 19.63 -14.40
CA LEU A 343 6.46 18.20 -14.76
C LEU A 343 6.91 17.93 -16.20
N GLU A 344 6.75 18.90 -17.11
CA GLU A 344 7.18 18.76 -18.51
C GLU A 344 8.72 18.79 -18.64
N ASP A 345 9.41 19.60 -17.84
CA ASP A 345 10.88 19.71 -17.91
C ASP A 345 11.61 18.44 -17.47
N VAL A 346 11.05 17.65 -16.54
CA VAL A 346 11.69 16.40 -16.06
C VAL A 346 11.47 15.23 -17.04
N ALA A 347 10.35 15.23 -17.78
CA ALA A 347 10.05 14.22 -18.80
C ALA A 347 11.01 14.31 -20.02
N SER A 348 11.60 15.48 -20.27
CA SER A 348 12.54 15.69 -21.38
C SER A 348 13.90 14.99 -21.20
N SER A 349 14.27 14.63 -19.96
CA SER A 349 15.59 14.06 -19.64
C SER A 349 15.66 12.53 -19.66
N SER A 350 14.59 11.84 -20.05
CA SER A 350 14.52 10.37 -20.08
C SER A 350 13.86 9.82 -21.34
N ASN A 351 14.18 10.38 -22.50
CA ASN A 351 13.87 9.76 -23.79
C ASN A 351 15.12 9.05 -24.34
N SER A 352 15.22 7.74 -24.10
CA SER A 352 15.92 6.85 -25.04
C SER A 352 14.88 6.34 -26.04
N GLN A 353 14.74 7.06 -27.15
CA GLN A 353 13.91 6.70 -28.29
C GLN A 353 14.51 5.45 -28.97
N LEU A 354 13.81 4.32 -28.98
CA LEU A 354 14.05 3.25 -29.96
C LEU A 354 13.13 3.50 -31.15
N VAL A 355 13.73 3.90 -32.26
CA VAL A 355 13.09 3.98 -33.59
C VAL A 355 12.87 2.56 -34.08
N ILE A 356 11.63 2.21 -34.41
CA ILE A 356 11.28 0.98 -35.11
C ILE A 356 11.04 1.39 -36.56
N ASP A 357 11.95 1.01 -37.46
CA ASP A 357 11.71 1.07 -38.90
C ASP A 357 10.83 -0.12 -39.31
N GLU A 358 9.67 0.19 -39.89
CA GLU A 358 8.83 -0.75 -40.61
C GLU A 358 9.42 -1.00 -42.01
N ALA A 359 9.66 -2.27 -42.37
CA ALA A 359 9.72 -2.67 -43.76
C ALA A 359 9.19 -4.10 -43.93
N ASN A 360 8.02 -4.17 -44.57
CA ASN A 360 7.39 -5.36 -45.13
C ASN A 360 8.26 -6.03 -46.21
N GLY A 361 8.12 -7.34 -46.38
CA GLY A 361 8.46 -8.02 -47.63
C GLY A 361 8.82 -9.50 -47.48
N GLU A 362 7.89 -10.39 -47.83
CA GLU A 362 8.14 -11.80 -48.13
C GLU A 362 9.22 -11.96 -49.22
N PRO A 363 9.93 -13.09 -49.29
CA PRO A 363 10.51 -13.55 -50.55
C PRO A 363 9.72 -14.73 -51.12
N LYS A 364 9.17 -14.53 -52.32
CA LYS A 364 8.83 -15.58 -53.29
C LYS A 364 10.10 -16.11 -53.95
N GLU A 365 10.09 -17.41 -54.23
CA GLU A 365 10.98 -18.09 -55.18
C GLU A 365 10.90 -17.43 -56.57
N GLU A 366 12.06 -17.22 -57.21
CA GLU A 366 12.17 -17.46 -58.65
C GLU A 366 13.63 -17.70 -59.04
N ALA A 367 13.82 -18.75 -59.82
CA ALA A 367 15.08 -19.23 -60.35
C ALA A 367 15.50 -18.45 -61.60
N GLN A 368 16.77 -18.08 -61.70
CA GLN A 368 17.46 -17.98 -62.99
C GLN A 368 18.90 -18.48 -62.81
N GLY A 369 19.24 -19.49 -63.61
CA GLY A 369 20.61 -19.95 -63.75
C GLY A 369 21.35 -19.12 -64.78
N GLU A 370 22.67 -19.05 -64.65
CA GLU A 370 23.57 -19.16 -65.79
C GLU A 370 24.93 -19.68 -65.32
N SER A 371 25.40 -20.69 -66.03
CA SER A 371 26.69 -21.34 -65.98
C SER A 371 27.82 -20.43 -66.45
N ILE A 372 29.06 -20.62 -65.95
CA ILE A 372 30.22 -21.13 -66.73
C ILE A 372 31.48 -21.19 -65.83
N SER A 373 32.32 -22.15 -66.21
CA SER A 373 33.42 -22.87 -65.56
C SER A 373 34.75 -22.15 -65.35
N THR A 374 35.51 -22.63 -64.36
CA THR A 374 36.91 -23.18 -64.40
C THR A 374 37.34 -23.37 -62.94
N GLN A 375 37.90 -24.48 -62.45
CA GLN A 375 38.67 -25.59 -63.01
C GLN A 375 38.42 -26.84 -62.16
#